data_AF-A0A936UAF7-F1
#
_entry.id   AF-A0A936UAF7-F1
#
_cell.length_a   1.000
_cell.length_b   1.000
_cell.length_c   1.000
_cell.angle_alpha   90.00
_cell.angle_beta   90.00
_cell.angle_gamma   90.00
#
_symmetry.space_group_name_H-M   'P 1'
#
loop_
_entity.id
_entity.type
_entity.pdbx_description
1 polymer ?
#
loop_
_entity_poly.entity_id
_entity_poly.type
_entity_poly.pdbx_seq_one_letter_code
_entity_poly.pdbx_strand_id
1 'polypeptide(L)'
;MRELLEKSGGLPSRRTLGALGWALLAAVAVLRLLTLAPDPWEWDELLFSAAARDGIDVRVNHPHPPGYPLFVLPARLLVLAGIEPFAATLGLAVVAGLAAVGLLALLARELGAGRKEALWAALLWAVVPAVWLHSVRPLSDSLGAAAFFLAALLLLRCEGAPSGGRLVAAAMAAGACAAVRPQVAVALLPLAAVAAWGTFRGPGGAVRVTFAAGAGLATVLAAYAPVVATSGGIDRYLASAREIARWVREFDTPPLSAMALASHWARWLVDPFGGPLPATLAWGAAAAGIVLVPRAARRLAIVFVPLLLLSVATLNPQTAPRYALPLLAAAPLAAGLGLTVLRVRAHLPAAAGATALLAFVALPAVPAIVEVARTPSPPVAAMAALRAAPDLLGRPLLVAPALYVHLAALGPAVKWQELERGRPVVAPPGALVVTHDSGSPDLRPLRIYRYESEALGRISRGRYLSVTIWESTAAPMRSRTFKWTDPELLSSVDDPAGTAVVTAPLRVRGWCQERGGGLVIPVEFRVDGAIVAPERIVRTARPDVAAAIPEVGDTSRAGYEAYFGIDAIPPGEHLLEVVFETADRRRVYPPRRFTLVAVRSPGSAPR
;
A
#
# COMPACT_ATOMS: atom_id res chain seq x y z
N MET A 1 56.58 1.82 17.40
CA MET A 1 55.13 2.02 17.16
C MET A 1 54.54 1.03 16.14
N ARG A 2 55.29 0.58 15.11
CA ARG A 2 54.88 -0.57 14.25
C ARG A 2 54.97 -1.93 14.97
N GLU A 3 55.98 -2.16 15.81
CA GLU A 3 56.12 -3.42 16.57
C GLU A 3 55.11 -3.61 17.72
N LEU A 4 54.49 -2.54 18.21
CA LEU A 4 53.46 -2.62 19.26
C LEU A 4 52.05 -2.89 18.71
N LEU A 5 51.86 -2.79 17.39
CA LEU A 5 50.62 -3.16 16.70
C LEU A 5 50.58 -4.63 16.27
N GLU A 6 51.71 -5.35 16.32
CA GLU A 6 51.77 -6.79 16.01
C GLU A 6 51.51 -7.69 17.24
N LYS A 7 51.54 -7.15 18.46
CA LYS A 7 51.36 -7.92 19.71
C LYS A 7 49.95 -7.94 20.30
N SER A 8 48.94 -7.36 19.65
CA SER A 8 47.54 -7.41 20.12
C SER A 8 46.58 -7.98 19.07
N GLY A 9 46.31 -9.28 19.18
CA GLY A 9 45.16 -9.96 18.58
C GLY A 9 45.11 -9.95 17.05
N GLY A 10 45.69 -10.97 16.42
CA GLY A 10 45.71 -11.16 14.98
C GLY A 10 44.38 -10.81 14.31
N LEU A 11 44.40 -9.79 13.45
CA LEU A 11 43.24 -9.42 12.65
C LEU A 11 42.78 -10.65 11.83
N PRO A 12 41.49 -11.03 11.89
CA PRO A 12 41.01 -12.21 11.18
C PRO A 12 41.28 -12.06 9.67
N SER A 13 41.75 -13.14 9.05
CA SER A 13 42.08 -13.16 7.62
C SER A 13 40.87 -12.76 6.76
N ARG A 14 41.11 -12.28 5.52
CA ARG A 14 40.02 -11.99 4.56
C ARG A 14 39.07 -13.17 4.35
N ARG A 15 39.57 -14.41 4.47
CA ARG A 15 38.76 -15.65 4.38
C ARG A 15 37.86 -15.83 5.60
N THR A 16 38.38 -15.59 6.81
CA THR A 16 37.63 -15.70 8.07
C THR A 16 36.51 -14.66 8.16
N LEU A 17 36.76 -13.44 7.68
CA LEU A 17 35.75 -12.38 7.56
C LEU A 17 34.65 -12.71 6.55
N GLY A 18 35.02 -13.37 5.45
CA GLY A 18 34.05 -13.91 4.48
C GLY A 18 33.17 -14.99 5.11
N ALA A 19 33.78 -15.95 5.82
CA ALA A 19 33.06 -17.04 6.48
C ALA A 19 32.04 -16.55 7.52
N LEU A 20 32.39 -15.57 8.34
CA LEU A 20 31.46 -14.97 9.31
C LEU A 20 30.28 -14.27 8.61
N GLY A 21 30.55 -13.57 7.50
CA GLY A 21 29.49 -12.95 6.70
C GLY A 21 28.50 -13.96 6.13
N TRP A 22 29.02 -15.06 5.60
CA TRP A 22 28.19 -16.18 5.11
C TRP A 22 27.42 -16.87 6.22
N ALA A 23 28.02 -17.09 7.39
CA ALA A 23 27.33 -17.68 8.54
C ALA A 23 26.16 -16.81 9.02
N LEU A 24 26.32 -15.49 9.05
CA LEU A 24 25.26 -14.55 9.45
C LEU A 24 24.15 -14.46 8.40
N LEU A 25 24.49 -14.45 7.11
CA LEU A 25 23.49 -14.54 6.04
C LEU A 25 22.73 -15.88 6.10
N ALA A 26 23.43 -16.98 6.37
CA ALA A 26 22.81 -18.29 6.57
C ALA A 26 21.88 -18.27 7.81
N ALA A 27 22.26 -17.62 8.90
CA ALA A 27 21.40 -17.46 10.07
C ALA A 27 20.12 -16.68 9.74
N VAL A 28 20.20 -15.59 8.96
CA VAL A 28 19.00 -14.88 8.47
C VAL A 28 18.17 -15.79 7.58
N ALA A 29 18.79 -16.54 6.66
CA ALA A 29 18.07 -17.48 5.79
C ALA A 29 17.34 -18.55 6.60
N VAL A 30 17.99 -19.17 7.58
CA VAL A 30 17.36 -20.14 8.49
C VAL A 30 16.21 -19.49 9.25
N LEU A 31 16.40 -18.28 9.79
CA LEU A 31 15.35 -17.55 10.50
C LEU A 31 14.13 -17.31 9.59
N ARG A 32 14.35 -16.94 8.33
CA ARG A 32 13.29 -16.76 7.32
C ARG A 32 12.58 -18.06 7.00
N LEU A 33 13.32 -19.15 6.80
CA LEU A 33 12.75 -20.48 6.54
C LEU A 33 11.88 -20.99 7.71
N LEU A 34 12.30 -20.72 8.95
CA LEU A 34 11.55 -21.07 10.16
C LEU A 34 10.30 -20.21 10.39
N THR A 35 10.15 -19.11 9.65
CA THR A 35 9.06 -18.12 9.82
C THR A 35 8.32 -17.82 8.53
N LEU A 36 8.39 -18.73 7.54
CA LEU A 36 7.63 -18.62 6.30
C LEU A 36 6.13 -18.49 6.58
N ALA A 37 5.45 -17.65 5.82
CA ALA A 37 4.00 -17.59 5.86
C ALA A 37 3.41 -18.97 5.52
N PRO A 38 2.57 -19.54 6.40
CA PRO A 38 1.95 -20.84 6.14
C PRO A 38 0.78 -20.72 5.14
N ASP A 39 0.17 -19.55 5.03
CA ASP A 39 -1.05 -19.32 4.27
C ASP A 39 -1.26 -17.81 3.96
N PRO A 40 -2.19 -17.46 3.03
CA PRO A 40 -2.43 -16.08 2.61
C PRO A 40 -3.28 -15.29 3.62
N TRP A 41 -2.60 -14.44 4.38
CA TRP A 41 -3.23 -13.52 5.33
C TRP A 41 -3.78 -12.28 4.62
N GLU A 42 -2.95 -11.61 3.81
CA GLU A 42 -3.33 -10.37 3.13
C GLU A 42 -3.98 -10.62 1.76
N TRP A 43 -4.79 -9.66 1.32
CA TRP A 43 -5.43 -9.68 0.01
C TRP A 43 -4.44 -9.82 -1.14
N ASP A 44 -3.35 -9.06 -1.09
CA ASP A 44 -2.38 -9.03 -2.18
C ASP A 44 -1.67 -10.36 -2.39
N GLU A 45 -1.53 -11.19 -1.34
CA GLU A 45 -0.93 -12.52 -1.42
C GLU A 45 -1.77 -13.44 -2.32
N LEU A 46 -3.10 -13.36 -2.20
CA LEU A 46 -4.03 -14.07 -3.07
C LEU A 46 -3.99 -13.53 -4.50
N LEU A 47 -3.95 -12.20 -4.68
CA LEU A 47 -3.92 -11.59 -6.01
C LEU A 47 -2.63 -11.92 -6.77
N PHE A 48 -1.47 -11.89 -6.10
CA PHE A 48 -0.21 -12.29 -6.72
C PHE A 48 -0.17 -13.78 -7.06
N SER A 49 -0.67 -14.63 -6.16
CA SER A 49 -0.73 -16.08 -6.38
C SER A 49 -1.68 -16.42 -7.55
N ALA A 50 -2.85 -15.77 -7.60
CA ALA A 50 -3.81 -15.91 -8.70
C ALA A 50 -3.19 -15.45 -10.03
N ALA A 51 -2.49 -14.31 -10.05
CA ALA A 51 -1.83 -13.81 -11.25
C ALA A 51 -0.69 -14.73 -11.73
N ALA A 52 0.06 -15.34 -10.82
CA ALA A 52 1.08 -16.33 -11.17
C ALA A 52 0.42 -17.56 -11.84
N ARG A 53 -0.71 -18.04 -11.30
CA ARG A 53 -1.47 -19.18 -11.81
C ARG A 53 -2.17 -18.89 -13.15
N ASP A 54 -2.98 -17.84 -13.20
CA ASP A 54 -3.93 -17.58 -14.27
C ASP A 54 -3.36 -16.65 -15.36
N GLY A 55 -2.29 -15.93 -15.03
CA GLY A 55 -1.68 -14.93 -15.89
C GLY A 55 -2.00 -13.52 -15.41
N ILE A 56 -1.23 -12.55 -15.92
CA ILE A 56 -1.42 -11.15 -15.56
C ILE A 56 -2.63 -10.60 -16.32
N ASP A 57 -3.62 -10.07 -15.60
CA ASP A 57 -4.70 -9.28 -16.17
C ASP A 57 -5.19 -8.25 -15.14
N VAL A 58 -4.86 -6.98 -15.39
CA VAL A 58 -5.15 -5.91 -14.44
C VAL A 58 -6.64 -5.58 -14.33
N ARG A 59 -7.46 -6.01 -15.29
CA ARG A 59 -8.91 -5.75 -15.32
C ARG A 59 -9.68 -6.56 -14.28
N VAL A 60 -9.14 -7.72 -13.93
CA VAL A 60 -9.68 -8.63 -12.92
C VAL A 60 -8.83 -8.66 -11.65
N ASN A 61 -7.97 -7.66 -11.46
CA ASN A 61 -7.04 -7.54 -10.34
C ASN A 61 -6.07 -8.72 -10.20
N HIS A 62 -5.50 -9.22 -11.31
CA HIS A 62 -4.47 -10.25 -11.31
C HIS A 62 -3.07 -9.69 -11.71
N PRO A 63 -2.31 -9.08 -10.78
CA PRO A 63 -2.76 -8.34 -9.62
C PRO A 63 -3.35 -6.98 -10.05
N HIS A 64 -3.76 -6.16 -9.08
CA HIS A 64 -4.19 -4.79 -9.35
C HIS A 64 -3.10 -3.96 -10.11
N PRO A 65 -3.49 -2.97 -10.94
CA PRO A 65 -2.56 -2.03 -11.56
C PRO A 65 -1.50 -1.50 -10.58
N PRO A 66 -0.21 -1.50 -10.95
CA PRO A 66 0.31 -1.60 -12.31
C PRO A 66 0.59 -3.04 -12.81
N GLY A 67 0.24 -4.09 -12.04
CA GLY A 67 0.41 -5.48 -12.49
C GLY A 67 1.73 -6.15 -12.10
N TYR A 68 2.71 -5.40 -11.57
CA TYR A 68 3.95 -5.91 -10.95
C TYR A 68 4.71 -6.97 -11.79
N PRO A 69 4.99 -6.71 -13.08
CA PRO A 69 5.47 -7.73 -14.02
C PRO A 69 6.77 -8.43 -13.59
N LEU A 70 7.74 -7.69 -13.02
CA LEU A 70 9.00 -8.30 -12.58
C LEU A 70 8.88 -9.14 -11.30
N PHE A 71 7.72 -9.13 -10.64
CA PHE A 71 7.39 -10.05 -9.56
C PHE A 71 6.55 -11.22 -10.06
N VAL A 72 5.51 -10.96 -10.85
CA VAL A 72 4.54 -11.99 -11.25
C VAL A 72 5.06 -12.89 -12.37
N LEU A 73 5.77 -12.37 -13.37
CA LEU A 73 6.25 -13.18 -14.49
C LEU A 73 7.24 -14.27 -14.06
N PRO A 74 8.25 -14.00 -13.20
CA PRO A 74 9.11 -15.06 -12.68
C PRO A 74 8.34 -16.08 -11.83
N ALA A 75 7.39 -15.64 -11.00
CA ALA A 75 6.54 -16.55 -10.23
C ALA A 75 5.69 -17.45 -11.14
N ARG A 76 5.14 -16.91 -12.23
CA ARG A 76 4.43 -17.69 -13.24
C ARG A 76 5.31 -18.75 -13.90
N LEU A 77 6.58 -18.45 -14.21
CA LEU A 77 7.50 -19.45 -14.74
C LEU A 77 7.72 -20.62 -13.77
N LEU A 78 7.80 -20.34 -12.47
CA LEU A 78 7.87 -21.36 -11.43
C LEU A 78 6.58 -22.20 -11.35
N VAL A 79 5.42 -21.56 -11.50
CA VAL A 79 4.13 -22.26 -11.56
C VAL A 79 4.04 -23.18 -12.79
N LEU A 80 4.49 -22.70 -13.94
CA LEU A 80 4.56 -23.51 -15.16
C LEU A 80 5.56 -24.67 -15.03
N ALA A 81 6.55 -24.55 -14.14
CA ALA A 81 7.47 -25.63 -13.77
C ALA A 81 6.91 -26.57 -12.68
N GLY A 82 5.64 -26.41 -12.27
CA GLY A 82 4.95 -27.29 -11.33
C GLY A 82 5.01 -26.87 -9.86
N ILE A 83 5.54 -25.69 -9.54
CA ILE A 83 5.53 -25.16 -8.17
C ILE A 83 4.14 -24.57 -7.87
N GLU A 84 3.60 -24.84 -6.68
CA GLU A 84 2.31 -24.29 -6.26
C GLU A 84 2.34 -22.74 -6.25
N PRO A 85 1.28 -22.03 -6.72
CA PRO A 85 1.29 -20.58 -6.88
C PRO A 85 1.68 -19.74 -5.65
N PHE A 86 1.19 -20.07 -4.47
CA PHE A 86 1.57 -19.39 -3.23
C PHE A 86 3.05 -19.65 -2.90
N ALA A 87 3.52 -20.90 -3.02
CA ALA A 87 4.92 -21.25 -2.82
C ALA A 87 5.86 -20.56 -3.84
N ALA A 88 5.45 -20.42 -5.10
CA ALA A 88 6.22 -19.77 -6.15
C ALA A 88 6.44 -18.28 -5.86
N THR A 89 5.37 -17.57 -5.51
CA THR A 89 5.43 -16.14 -5.15
C THR A 89 6.15 -15.92 -3.82
N LEU A 90 5.97 -16.80 -2.84
CA LEU A 90 6.67 -16.76 -1.55
C LEU A 90 8.18 -16.98 -1.72
N GLY A 91 8.58 -18.00 -2.47
CA GLY A 91 9.98 -18.28 -2.75
C GLY A 91 10.70 -17.10 -3.40
N LEU A 92 10.06 -16.44 -4.37
CA LEU A 92 10.59 -15.23 -4.99
C LEU A 92 10.76 -14.08 -3.98
N ALA A 93 9.76 -13.84 -3.12
CA ALA A 93 9.82 -12.80 -2.11
C ALA A 93 10.94 -13.04 -1.08
N VAL A 94 11.14 -14.29 -0.66
CA VAL A 94 12.20 -14.69 0.30
C VAL A 94 13.59 -14.52 -0.32
N VAL A 95 13.79 -15.02 -1.55
CA VAL A 95 15.06 -14.85 -2.28
C VAL A 95 15.38 -13.37 -2.48
N ALA A 96 14.37 -12.57 -2.85
CA ALA A 96 14.53 -11.13 -2.99
C ALA A 96 14.84 -10.43 -1.66
N GLY A 97 14.22 -10.86 -0.55
CA GLY A 97 14.51 -10.37 0.80
C GLY A 97 15.95 -10.65 1.22
N LEU A 98 16.46 -11.87 0.96
CA LEU A 98 17.87 -12.22 1.21
C LEU A 98 18.83 -11.43 0.32
N ALA A 99 18.49 -11.26 -0.95
CA ALA A 99 19.26 -10.42 -1.87
C ALA A 99 19.30 -8.95 -1.39
N ALA A 100 18.19 -8.43 -0.86
CA ALA A 100 18.12 -7.08 -0.30
C ALA A 100 19.10 -6.89 0.87
N VAL A 101 19.29 -7.89 1.74
CA VAL A 101 20.31 -7.85 2.81
C VAL A 101 21.72 -7.70 2.22
N GLY A 102 22.06 -8.52 1.23
CA GLY A 102 23.37 -8.44 0.56
C GLY A 102 23.59 -7.10 -0.15
N LEU A 103 22.59 -6.62 -0.89
CA LEU A 103 22.63 -5.34 -1.59
C LEU A 103 22.71 -4.15 -0.63
N LEU A 104 22.03 -4.21 0.51
CA LEU A 104 22.11 -3.18 1.54
C LEU A 104 23.50 -3.12 2.18
N ALA A 105 24.14 -4.27 2.41
CA ALA A 105 25.53 -4.29 2.86
C ALA A 105 26.48 -3.68 1.81
N LEU A 106 26.26 -3.95 0.52
CA LEU A 106 27.03 -3.31 -0.56
C LEU A 106 26.78 -1.81 -0.64
N LEU A 107 25.54 -1.35 -0.44
CA LEU A 107 25.19 0.06 -0.37
C LEU A 107 25.85 0.75 0.83
N ALA A 108 25.87 0.11 2.00
CA ALA A 108 26.59 0.61 3.18
C ALA A 108 28.08 0.77 2.90
N ARG A 109 28.69 -0.19 2.18
CA ARG A 109 30.09 -0.12 1.75
C ARG A 109 30.36 1.04 0.80
N GLU A 110 29.46 1.30 -0.14
CA GLU A 110 29.54 2.43 -1.07
C GLU A 110 29.45 3.78 -0.33
N LEU A 111 28.66 3.83 0.73
CA LEU A 111 28.53 5.00 1.60
C LEU A 111 29.72 5.19 2.57
N GLY A 112 30.64 4.23 2.64
CA GLY A 112 31.88 4.31 3.42
C GLY A 112 31.89 3.50 4.72
N ALA A 113 30.88 2.68 5.01
CA ALA A 113 30.87 1.84 6.20
C ALA A 113 31.95 0.76 6.11
N GLY A 114 32.54 0.35 7.24
CA GLY A 114 33.44 -0.80 7.32
C GLY A 114 32.77 -2.13 6.94
N ARG A 115 33.53 -3.19 6.67
CA ARG A 115 32.95 -4.48 6.21
C ARG A 115 32.00 -5.11 7.22
N LYS A 116 32.37 -5.10 8.49
CA LYS A 116 31.58 -5.69 9.57
C LYS A 116 30.36 -4.83 9.88
N GLU A 117 30.52 -3.52 9.79
CA GLU A 117 29.50 -2.51 10.07
C GLU A 117 28.45 -2.46 8.96
N ALA A 118 28.88 -2.64 7.71
CA ALA A 118 27.98 -2.82 6.57
C ALA A 118 27.10 -4.07 6.73
N LEU A 119 27.71 -5.21 7.11
CA LEU A 119 26.96 -6.43 7.40
C LEU A 119 26.01 -6.22 8.59
N TRP A 120 26.49 -5.57 9.66
CA TRP A 120 25.67 -5.25 10.82
C TRP A 120 24.47 -4.37 10.45
N ALA A 121 24.66 -3.33 9.62
CA ALA A 121 23.57 -2.46 9.18
C ALA A 121 22.52 -3.26 8.39
N ALA A 122 22.97 -4.17 7.52
CA ALA A 122 22.08 -5.05 6.78
C ALA A 122 21.33 -6.04 7.69
N LEU A 123 22.00 -6.59 8.70
CA LEU A 123 21.38 -7.46 9.71
C LEU A 123 20.35 -6.70 10.56
N LEU A 124 20.67 -5.49 10.99
CA LEU A 124 19.77 -4.65 11.76
C LEU A 124 18.51 -4.35 10.96
N TRP A 125 18.65 -3.98 9.67
CA TRP A 125 17.50 -3.83 8.78
C TRP A 125 16.70 -5.12 8.64
N ALA A 126 17.37 -6.26 8.45
CA ALA A 126 16.70 -7.55 8.30
C ALA A 126 15.88 -7.95 9.54
N VAL A 127 16.30 -7.57 10.74
CA VAL A 127 15.57 -7.88 11.98
C VAL A 127 14.58 -6.79 12.40
N VAL A 128 14.45 -5.69 11.65
CA VAL A 128 13.36 -4.73 11.87
C VAL A 128 12.03 -5.49 11.75
N PRO A 129 11.15 -5.46 12.76
CA PRO A 129 9.95 -6.29 12.82
C PRO A 129 9.10 -6.30 11.57
N ALA A 130 8.82 -5.14 10.99
CA ALA A 130 8.04 -5.08 9.76
C ALA A 130 8.81 -5.62 8.54
N VAL A 131 10.13 -5.40 8.44
CA VAL A 131 10.97 -6.00 7.39
C VAL A 131 10.97 -7.52 7.51
N TRP A 132 11.09 -8.05 8.73
CA TRP A 132 10.99 -9.50 8.96
C TRP A 132 9.62 -10.01 8.52
N LEU A 133 8.54 -9.45 9.06
CA LEU A 133 7.18 -9.90 8.77
C LEU A 133 6.87 -9.91 7.27
N HIS A 134 7.22 -8.85 6.53
CA HIS A 134 6.85 -8.73 5.11
C HIS A 134 7.84 -9.42 4.15
N SER A 135 9.01 -9.87 4.61
CA SER A 135 9.98 -10.60 3.78
C SER A 135 9.81 -12.12 3.77
N VAL A 136 8.87 -12.64 4.55
CA VAL A 136 8.49 -14.06 4.61
C VAL A 136 7.09 -14.31 4.06
N ARG A 137 6.55 -13.38 3.24
CA ARG A 137 5.21 -13.45 2.63
C ARG A 137 5.30 -13.25 1.12
N PRO A 138 4.37 -13.79 0.32
CA PRO A 138 4.35 -13.65 -1.14
C PRO A 138 3.93 -12.25 -1.59
N LEU A 139 4.79 -11.28 -1.32
CA LEU A 139 4.57 -9.85 -1.59
C LEU A 139 5.75 -9.28 -2.37
N SER A 140 5.48 -8.34 -3.27
CA SER A 140 6.51 -7.67 -4.09
C SER A 140 7.39 -6.70 -3.31
N ASP A 141 7.09 -6.43 -2.05
CA ASP A 141 7.74 -5.41 -1.21
C ASP A 141 9.24 -5.68 -0.99
N SER A 142 9.62 -6.94 -0.74
CA SER A 142 11.03 -7.33 -0.56
C SER A 142 11.84 -7.20 -1.84
N LEU A 143 11.23 -7.53 -2.99
CA LEU A 143 11.84 -7.30 -4.30
C LEU A 143 11.96 -5.81 -4.61
N GLY A 144 10.96 -5.00 -4.20
CA GLY A 144 11.02 -3.55 -4.28
C GLY A 144 12.20 -2.97 -3.51
N ALA A 145 12.46 -3.47 -2.29
CA ALA A 145 13.62 -3.06 -1.50
C ALA A 145 14.95 -3.47 -2.16
N ALA A 146 15.05 -4.72 -2.64
CA ALA A 146 16.26 -5.19 -3.33
C ALA A 146 16.55 -4.35 -4.59
N ALA A 147 15.54 -4.12 -5.44
CA ALA A 147 15.65 -3.31 -6.63
C ALA A 147 16.07 -1.87 -6.30
N PHE A 148 15.45 -1.26 -5.27
CA PHE A 148 15.80 0.08 -4.81
C PHE A 148 17.26 0.17 -4.34
N PHE A 149 17.74 -0.77 -3.52
CA PHE A 149 19.13 -0.78 -3.05
C PHE A 149 20.13 -0.99 -4.19
N LEU A 150 19.83 -1.86 -5.15
CA LEU A 150 20.66 -2.06 -6.33
C LEU A 150 20.74 -0.78 -7.17
N ALA A 151 19.60 -0.16 -7.47
CA ALA A 151 19.55 1.06 -8.26
C ALA A 151 20.27 2.22 -7.54
N ALA A 152 20.02 2.43 -6.24
CA ALA A 152 20.73 3.43 -5.43
C ALA A 152 22.25 3.21 -5.43
N LEU A 153 22.70 1.96 -5.25
CA LEU A 153 24.12 1.58 -5.30
C LEU A 153 24.75 1.93 -6.65
N LEU A 154 24.10 1.56 -7.76
CA LEU A 154 24.64 1.82 -9.11
C LEU A 154 24.65 3.31 -9.44
N LEU A 155 23.65 4.06 -9.01
CA LEU A 155 23.59 5.52 -9.22
C LEU A 155 24.68 6.26 -8.40
N LEU A 156 24.90 5.87 -7.14
CA LEU A 156 26.00 6.43 -6.32
C LEU A 156 27.38 6.13 -6.92
N ARG A 157 27.58 4.94 -7.51
CA ARG A 157 28.81 4.60 -8.23
C ARG A 157 29.05 5.45 -9.47
N CYS A 158 27.98 5.92 -10.13
CA CYS A 158 28.08 6.85 -11.24
C CYS A 158 28.53 8.24 -10.78
N GLU A 159 28.06 8.71 -9.62
CA GLU A 159 28.51 9.97 -9.01
C GLU A 159 30.03 9.95 -8.75
N GLY A 160 30.55 8.84 -8.21
CA GLY A 160 31.98 8.74 -7.87
C GLY A 160 32.92 8.55 -9.07
N ALA A 161 32.43 8.02 -10.18
CA ALA A 161 33.22 7.83 -11.39
C ALA A 161 32.30 7.70 -12.62
N PRO A 162 31.96 8.85 -13.25
CA PRO A 162 31.00 8.93 -14.35
C PRO A 162 31.45 8.12 -15.57
N SER A 163 30.60 7.20 -16.03
CA SER A 163 30.81 6.50 -17.29
C SER A 163 29.46 6.14 -17.93
N GLY A 164 29.41 6.16 -19.26
CA GLY A 164 28.18 5.83 -20.00
C GLY A 164 27.66 4.42 -19.69
N GLY A 165 28.54 3.43 -19.66
CA GLY A 165 28.16 2.05 -19.34
C GLY A 165 27.61 1.87 -17.92
N ARG A 166 28.18 2.57 -16.93
CA ARG A 166 27.65 2.55 -15.55
C ARG A 166 26.30 3.23 -15.46
N LEU A 167 26.13 4.36 -16.15
CA LEU A 167 24.87 5.09 -16.18
C LEU A 167 23.77 4.26 -16.85
N VAL A 168 24.09 3.51 -17.91
CA VAL A 168 23.14 2.57 -18.55
C VAL A 168 22.70 1.50 -17.55
N ALA A 169 23.63 0.83 -16.86
CA ALA A 169 23.29 -0.19 -15.87
C ALA A 169 22.44 0.40 -14.73
N ALA A 170 22.76 1.61 -14.27
CA ALA A 170 22.01 2.30 -13.24
C ALA A 170 20.59 2.70 -13.71
N ALA A 171 20.46 3.17 -14.96
CA ALA A 171 19.17 3.52 -15.57
C ALA A 171 18.29 2.29 -15.81
N MET A 172 18.87 1.16 -16.23
CA MET A 172 18.15 -0.12 -16.34
C MET A 172 17.67 -0.60 -14.97
N ALA A 173 18.51 -0.51 -13.93
CA ALA A 173 18.10 -0.87 -12.57
C ALA A 173 16.97 0.04 -12.04
N ALA A 174 17.04 1.36 -12.30
CA ALA A 174 15.96 2.28 -11.96
C ALA A 174 14.68 2.03 -12.77
N GLY A 175 14.80 1.63 -14.04
CA GLY A 175 13.67 1.19 -14.87
C GLY A 175 13.03 -0.09 -14.33
N ALA A 176 13.83 -1.07 -13.90
CA ALA A 176 13.35 -2.28 -13.25
C ALA A 176 12.60 -1.96 -11.94
N CYS A 177 13.04 -0.98 -11.15
CA CYS A 177 12.28 -0.49 -9.99
C CYS A 177 10.84 -0.12 -10.37
N ALA A 178 10.62 0.53 -11.52
CA ALA A 178 9.28 0.94 -11.94
C ALA A 178 8.36 -0.23 -12.29
N ALA A 179 8.96 -1.35 -12.71
CA ALA A 179 8.27 -2.60 -13.03
C ALA A 179 8.05 -3.52 -11.81
N VAL A 180 8.73 -3.24 -10.69
CA VAL A 180 8.46 -3.90 -9.40
C VAL A 180 7.54 -3.02 -8.55
N ARG A 181 7.93 -1.78 -8.24
CA ARG A 181 7.14 -0.81 -7.47
C ARG A 181 7.40 0.63 -7.96
N PRO A 182 6.49 1.27 -8.71
CA PRO A 182 6.71 2.60 -9.31
C PRO A 182 7.20 3.67 -8.33
N GLN A 183 6.70 3.67 -7.09
CA GLN A 183 7.07 4.68 -6.10
C GLN A 183 8.59 4.69 -5.79
N VAL A 184 9.24 3.53 -5.78
CA VAL A 184 10.68 3.47 -5.45
C VAL A 184 11.54 3.94 -6.63
N ALA A 185 11.03 3.81 -7.86
CA ALA A 185 11.68 4.37 -9.04
C ALA A 185 11.58 5.90 -9.08
N VAL A 186 10.39 6.45 -8.80
CA VAL A 186 10.15 7.90 -8.74
C VAL A 186 11.03 8.54 -7.66
N ALA A 187 11.16 7.90 -6.50
CA ALA A 187 12.02 8.38 -5.42
C ALA A 187 13.51 8.47 -5.81
N LEU A 188 13.97 7.72 -6.81
CA LEU A 188 15.37 7.73 -7.27
C LEU A 188 15.66 8.79 -8.33
N LEU A 189 14.65 9.48 -8.87
CA LEU A 189 14.84 10.50 -9.91
C LEU A 189 15.83 11.60 -9.53
N PRO A 190 15.84 12.16 -8.30
CA PRO A 190 16.83 13.16 -7.92
C PRO A 190 18.27 12.64 -7.98
N LEU A 191 18.51 11.42 -7.49
CA LEU A 191 19.82 10.78 -7.55
C LEU A 191 20.22 10.43 -8.99
N ALA A 192 19.26 10.01 -9.82
CA ALA A 192 19.48 9.77 -11.25
C ALA A 192 19.84 11.05 -12.01
N ALA A 193 19.23 12.19 -11.67
CA ALA A 193 19.60 13.48 -12.23
C ALA A 193 21.04 13.88 -11.87
N VAL A 194 21.47 13.65 -10.62
CA VAL A 194 22.86 13.90 -10.19
C VAL A 194 23.85 13.02 -10.97
N ALA A 195 23.57 11.72 -11.09
CA ALA A 195 24.41 10.79 -11.84
C ALA A 195 24.48 11.13 -13.35
N ALA A 196 23.34 11.48 -13.94
CA ALA A 196 23.25 11.90 -15.34
C ALA A 196 24.01 13.20 -15.58
N TRP A 197 23.90 14.18 -14.68
CA TRP A 197 24.63 15.45 -14.76
C TRP A 197 26.14 15.24 -14.74
N GLY A 198 26.65 14.39 -13.85
CA GLY A 198 28.08 14.05 -13.82
C GLY A 198 28.58 13.47 -15.15
N THR A 199 27.78 12.62 -15.78
CA THR A 199 28.12 12.01 -17.09
C THR A 199 27.97 12.99 -18.24
N PHE A 200 26.97 13.87 -18.19
CA PHE A 200 26.68 14.90 -19.19
C PHE A 200 27.86 15.86 -19.39
N ARG A 201 28.56 16.21 -18.30
CA ARG A 201 29.71 17.13 -18.34
C ARG A 201 30.97 16.55 -18.98
N GLY A 202 31.02 15.26 -19.26
CA GLY A 202 32.15 14.62 -19.94
C GLY A 202 32.03 14.61 -21.48
N PRO A 203 33.10 14.29 -22.21
CA PRO A 203 33.08 14.21 -23.68
C PRO A 203 31.99 13.25 -24.20
N GLY A 204 31.16 13.70 -25.16
CA GLY A 204 30.02 12.91 -25.65
C GLY A 204 28.96 12.62 -24.57
N GLY A 205 28.93 13.41 -23.49
CA GLY A 205 28.05 13.22 -22.34
C GLY A 205 26.56 13.19 -22.70
N ALA A 206 26.12 14.09 -23.59
CA ALA A 206 24.73 14.13 -24.07
C ALA A 206 24.29 12.78 -24.67
N VAL A 207 25.06 12.23 -25.61
CA VAL A 207 24.78 10.94 -26.25
C VAL A 207 24.71 9.81 -25.22
N ARG A 208 25.65 9.79 -24.27
CA ARG A 208 25.70 8.75 -23.22
C ARG A 208 24.50 8.84 -22.27
N VAL A 209 24.07 10.04 -21.90
CA VAL A 209 22.88 10.25 -21.06
C VAL A 209 21.62 9.88 -21.82
N THR A 210 21.47 10.28 -23.08
CA THR A 210 20.32 9.92 -23.92
C THR A 210 20.24 8.40 -24.10
N PHE A 211 21.36 7.73 -24.36
CA PHE A 211 21.40 6.28 -24.49
C PHE A 211 21.03 5.57 -23.18
N ALA A 212 21.54 6.04 -22.03
CA ALA A 212 21.16 5.50 -20.73
C ALA A 212 19.67 5.70 -20.40
N ALA A 213 19.12 6.89 -20.68
CA ALA A 213 17.70 7.17 -20.52
C ALA A 213 16.85 6.26 -21.42
N GLY A 214 17.27 6.05 -22.67
CA GLY A 214 16.66 5.12 -23.61
C GLY A 214 16.69 3.67 -23.09
N ALA A 215 17.81 3.20 -22.53
CA ALA A 215 17.92 1.86 -21.95
C ALA A 215 17.01 1.68 -20.72
N GLY A 216 16.94 2.70 -19.85
CA GLY A 216 16.01 2.70 -18.71
C GLY A 216 14.54 2.63 -19.16
N LEU A 217 14.14 3.48 -20.13
CA LEU A 217 12.80 3.45 -20.71
C LEU A 217 12.49 2.12 -21.39
N ALA A 218 13.42 1.57 -22.18
CA ALA A 218 13.27 0.27 -22.83
C ALA A 218 13.06 -0.85 -21.80
N THR A 219 13.71 -0.77 -20.63
CA THR A 219 13.54 -1.74 -19.54
C THR A 219 12.11 -1.68 -18.98
N VAL A 220 11.57 -0.47 -18.78
CA VAL A 220 10.17 -0.29 -18.35
C VAL A 220 9.21 -0.83 -19.41
N LEU A 221 9.37 -0.41 -20.66
CA LEU A 221 8.48 -0.82 -21.75
C LEU A 221 8.50 -2.34 -21.96
N ALA A 222 9.68 -2.96 -21.94
CA ALA A 222 9.81 -4.41 -22.08
C ALA A 222 9.13 -5.18 -20.94
N ALA A 223 9.24 -4.70 -19.70
CA ALA A 223 8.59 -5.33 -18.56
C ALA A 223 7.06 -5.18 -18.59
N TYR A 224 6.54 -4.04 -19.06
CA TYR A 224 5.10 -3.77 -19.11
C TYR A 224 4.41 -4.26 -20.40
N ALA A 225 5.16 -4.54 -21.47
CA ALA A 225 4.63 -5.09 -22.72
C ALA A 225 3.71 -6.32 -22.49
N PRO A 226 4.10 -7.37 -21.74
CA PRO A 226 3.22 -8.50 -21.49
C PRO A 226 1.96 -8.09 -20.71
N VAL A 227 2.07 -7.21 -19.71
CA VAL A 227 0.93 -6.74 -18.90
C VAL A 227 -0.12 -6.06 -19.78
N VAL A 228 0.33 -5.17 -20.66
CA VAL A 228 -0.55 -4.44 -21.59
C VAL A 228 -1.19 -5.41 -22.58
N ALA A 229 -0.42 -6.35 -23.13
CA ALA A 229 -0.92 -7.32 -24.09
C ALA A 229 -1.99 -8.23 -23.48
N THR A 230 -1.74 -8.82 -22.30
CA THR A 230 -2.66 -9.76 -21.66
C THR A 230 -3.87 -9.07 -21.03
N SER A 231 -3.76 -7.79 -20.68
CA SER A 231 -4.89 -6.98 -20.18
C SER A 231 -5.78 -6.41 -21.29
N GLY A 232 -5.60 -6.84 -22.53
CA GLY A 232 -6.44 -6.46 -23.67
C GLY A 232 -6.10 -5.10 -24.30
N GLY A 233 -4.83 -4.70 -24.24
CA GLY A 233 -4.31 -3.50 -24.92
C GLY A 233 -4.16 -2.28 -24.02
N ILE A 234 -3.51 -1.24 -24.56
CA ILE A 234 -3.10 -0.05 -23.80
C ILE A 234 -4.30 0.73 -23.24
N ASP A 235 -5.40 0.84 -24.00
CA ASP A 235 -6.58 1.60 -23.57
C ASP A 235 -7.25 0.98 -22.35
N ARG A 236 -7.39 -0.36 -22.35
CA ARG A 236 -7.95 -1.11 -21.22
C ARG A 236 -7.04 -1.06 -20.00
N TYR A 237 -5.74 -1.24 -20.20
CA TYR A 237 -4.76 -1.07 -19.13
C TYR A 237 -4.83 0.33 -18.49
N LEU A 238 -4.85 1.38 -19.32
CA LEU A 238 -4.93 2.77 -18.84
C LEU A 238 -6.26 3.05 -18.14
N ALA A 239 -7.38 2.47 -18.59
CA ALA A 239 -8.66 2.59 -17.92
C ALA A 239 -8.59 2.01 -16.49
N SER A 240 -8.10 0.78 -16.32
CA SER A 240 -7.91 0.15 -15.00
C SER A 240 -6.91 0.94 -14.14
N ALA A 241 -5.80 1.40 -14.72
CA ALA A 241 -4.80 2.20 -13.99
C ALA A 241 -5.39 3.54 -13.51
N ARG A 242 -6.24 4.21 -14.30
CA ARG A 242 -6.93 5.45 -13.91
C ARG A 242 -7.95 5.22 -12.81
N GLU A 243 -8.64 4.09 -12.82
CA GLU A 243 -9.58 3.70 -11.77
C GLU A 243 -8.86 3.54 -10.43
N ILE A 244 -7.77 2.78 -10.39
CA ILE A 244 -6.95 2.65 -9.17
C ILE A 244 -6.32 3.98 -8.78
N ALA A 245 -5.84 4.79 -9.72
CA ALA A 245 -5.30 6.11 -9.39
C ALA A 245 -6.36 7.03 -8.76
N ARG A 246 -7.63 6.94 -9.19
CA ARG A 246 -8.75 7.63 -8.53
C ARG A 246 -8.98 7.08 -7.13
N TRP A 247 -9.06 5.76 -6.97
CA TRP A 247 -9.21 5.10 -5.67
C TRP A 247 -8.12 5.51 -4.68
N VAL A 248 -6.85 5.48 -5.12
CA VAL A 248 -5.72 5.89 -4.27
C VAL A 248 -5.87 7.35 -3.86
N ARG A 249 -6.18 8.26 -4.79
CA ARG A 249 -6.36 9.69 -4.46
C ARG A 249 -7.50 9.95 -3.50
N GLU A 250 -8.57 9.16 -3.58
CA GLU A 250 -9.78 9.35 -2.78
C GLU A 250 -9.71 8.70 -1.40
N PHE A 251 -9.13 7.50 -1.31
CA PHE A 251 -9.19 6.67 -0.09
C PHE A 251 -7.84 6.40 0.57
N ASP A 252 -6.72 6.43 -0.17
CA ASP A 252 -5.41 6.09 0.37
C ASP A 252 -4.47 7.30 0.55
N THR A 253 -4.63 8.35 -0.24
CA THR A 253 -3.83 9.58 -0.10
C THR A 253 -4.27 10.33 1.16
N PRO A 254 -3.38 10.50 2.17
CA PRO A 254 -3.72 11.25 3.36
C PRO A 254 -3.90 12.74 3.02
N PRO A 255 -4.82 13.46 3.69
CA PRO A 255 -4.85 14.92 3.59
C PRO A 255 -3.56 15.50 4.17
N LEU A 256 -3.10 16.64 3.65
CA LEU A 256 -1.86 17.28 4.14
C LEU A 256 -1.90 17.59 5.65
N SER A 257 -3.08 17.86 6.20
CA SER A 257 -3.28 18.07 7.64
C SER A 257 -2.93 16.84 8.48
N ALA A 258 -3.02 15.62 7.92
CA ALA A 258 -2.62 14.41 8.64
C ALA A 258 -1.13 14.40 8.98
N MET A 259 -0.28 15.09 8.20
CA MET A 259 1.15 15.20 8.47
C MET A 259 1.47 16.00 9.74
N ALA A 260 0.51 16.76 10.27
CA ALA A 260 0.67 17.46 11.56
C ALA A 260 0.44 16.52 12.76
N LEU A 261 -0.14 15.35 12.56
CA LEU A 261 -0.47 14.41 13.63
C LEU A 261 0.73 13.52 13.97
N ALA A 262 1.07 13.41 15.26
CA ALA A 262 2.14 12.51 15.71
C ALA A 262 1.86 11.03 15.37
N SER A 263 0.58 10.62 15.38
CA SER A 263 0.15 9.27 14.99
C SER A 263 0.45 8.94 13.54
N HIS A 264 0.46 9.93 12.65
CA HIS A 264 0.85 9.76 11.26
C HIS A 264 2.33 9.36 11.15
N TRP A 265 3.22 10.09 11.83
CA TRP A 265 4.66 9.79 11.84
C TRP A 265 4.99 8.52 12.61
N ALA A 266 4.23 8.18 13.66
CA ALA A 266 4.39 6.94 14.39
C ALA A 266 4.24 5.72 13.47
N ARG A 267 3.28 5.72 12.54
CA ARG A 267 3.11 4.64 11.56
C ARG A 267 4.31 4.44 10.63
N TRP A 268 5.04 5.51 10.31
CA TRP A 268 6.19 5.47 9.39
C TRP A 268 7.52 5.19 10.10
N LEU A 269 7.71 5.74 11.28
CA LEU A 269 9.03 5.80 11.93
C LEU A 269 9.12 4.98 13.23
N VAL A 270 7.99 4.64 13.84
CA VAL A 270 7.95 3.97 15.16
C VAL A 270 7.41 2.55 15.06
N ASP A 271 6.18 2.42 14.57
CA ASP A 271 5.47 1.14 14.49
C ASP A 271 6.21 0.05 13.70
N PRO A 272 6.94 0.35 12.59
CA PRO A 272 7.67 -0.69 11.87
C PRO A 272 8.80 -1.33 12.69
N PHE A 273 9.29 -0.64 13.72
CA PHE A 273 10.28 -1.14 14.67
C PHE A 273 9.65 -1.94 15.83
N GLY A 274 8.32 -2.11 15.85
CA GLY A 274 7.59 -2.83 16.90
C GLY A 274 7.16 -1.97 18.09
N GLY A 275 7.56 -0.69 18.13
CA GLY A 275 7.12 0.26 19.14
C GLY A 275 8.14 1.36 19.47
N PRO A 276 7.82 2.25 20.43
CA PRO A 276 8.62 3.43 20.75
C PRO A 276 10.06 3.16 21.15
N LEU A 277 10.30 2.16 22.01
CA LEU A 277 11.63 1.88 22.53
C LEU A 277 12.60 1.38 21.43
N PRO A 278 12.30 0.31 20.66
CA PRO A 278 13.16 -0.12 19.55
C PRO A 278 13.41 0.99 18.51
N ALA A 279 12.37 1.76 18.17
CA ALA A 279 12.47 2.87 17.24
C ALA A 279 13.42 3.96 17.76
N THR A 280 13.28 4.36 19.02
CA THR A 280 14.10 5.40 19.65
C THR A 280 15.58 4.99 19.67
N LEU A 281 15.87 3.73 19.99
CA LEU A 281 17.24 3.22 19.99
C LEU A 281 17.84 3.19 18.57
N ALA A 282 17.08 2.73 17.58
CA ALA A 282 17.53 2.67 16.19
C ALA A 282 17.75 4.07 15.59
N TRP A 283 16.79 4.98 15.74
CA TRP A 283 16.89 6.35 15.25
C TRP A 283 17.90 7.19 16.05
N GLY A 284 18.05 6.94 17.35
CA GLY A 284 19.11 7.56 18.17
C GLY A 284 20.51 7.17 17.69
N ALA A 285 20.72 5.87 17.42
CA ALA A 285 21.97 5.40 16.82
C ALA A 285 22.19 5.99 15.41
N ALA A 286 21.13 6.11 14.61
CA ALA A 286 21.19 6.76 13.30
C ALA A 286 21.57 8.24 13.39
N ALA A 287 20.97 9.00 14.33
CA ALA A 287 21.28 10.40 14.57
C ALA A 287 22.74 10.60 14.99
N ALA A 288 23.23 9.77 15.92
CA ALA A 288 24.65 9.76 16.29
C ALA A 288 25.54 9.47 15.07
N GLY A 289 25.16 8.52 14.22
CA GLY A 289 25.85 8.23 12.97
C GLY A 289 25.91 9.42 12.02
N ILE A 290 24.78 10.09 11.78
CA ILE A 290 24.70 11.28 10.91
C ILE A 290 25.66 12.38 11.39
N VAL A 291 25.73 12.63 12.69
CA VAL A 291 26.63 13.62 13.30
C VAL A 291 28.10 13.23 13.09
N LEU A 292 28.44 11.94 13.21
CA LEU A 292 29.82 11.46 13.08
C LEU A 292 30.32 11.41 11.62
N VAL A 293 29.43 11.28 10.64
CA VAL A 293 29.79 11.13 9.21
C VAL A 293 29.01 12.07 8.27
N PRO A 294 29.16 13.40 8.39
CA PRO A 294 28.32 14.37 7.69
C PRO A 294 28.37 14.28 6.15
N ARG A 295 29.49 13.81 5.58
CA ARG A 295 29.60 13.58 4.13
C ARG A 295 28.72 12.41 3.67
N ALA A 296 28.73 11.30 4.41
CA ALA A 296 27.87 10.16 4.12
C ALA A 296 26.40 10.46 4.41
N ALA A 297 26.12 11.30 5.42
CA ALA A 297 24.78 11.78 5.71
C ALA A 297 24.13 12.53 4.53
N ARG A 298 24.88 13.33 3.78
CA ARG A 298 24.37 13.99 2.56
C ARG A 298 23.94 12.99 1.50
N ARG A 299 24.75 11.95 1.27
CA ARG A 299 24.43 10.88 0.31
C ARG A 299 23.21 10.07 0.76
N LEU A 300 23.12 9.75 2.04
CA LEU A 300 21.93 9.13 2.62
C LEU A 300 20.69 10.00 2.41
N ALA A 301 20.79 11.31 2.63
CA ALA A 301 19.67 12.22 2.45
C ALA A 301 19.18 12.23 0.99
N ILE A 302 20.09 12.29 0.01
CA ILE A 302 19.74 12.26 -1.42
C ILE A 302 19.02 10.95 -1.80
N VAL A 303 19.37 9.82 -1.17
CA VAL A 303 18.73 8.52 -1.44
C VAL A 303 17.37 8.41 -0.76
N PHE A 304 17.26 8.75 0.53
CA PHE A 304 16.12 8.36 1.36
C PHE A 304 15.11 9.49 1.64
N VAL A 305 15.50 10.77 1.57
CA VAL A 305 14.55 11.88 1.78
C VAL A 305 13.49 11.92 0.68
N PRO A 306 13.81 11.79 -0.62
CA PRO A 306 12.77 11.73 -1.65
C PRO A 306 11.80 10.56 -1.44
N LEU A 307 12.32 9.40 -1.03
CA LEU A 307 11.49 8.23 -0.73
C LEU A 307 10.56 8.49 0.47
N LEU A 308 11.09 9.10 1.54
CA LEU A 308 10.30 9.48 2.71
C LEU A 308 9.17 10.44 2.33
N LEU A 309 9.50 11.54 1.66
CA LEU A 309 8.54 12.57 1.28
C LEU A 309 7.45 12.03 0.36
N LEU A 310 7.84 11.25 -0.65
CA LEU A 310 6.89 10.62 -1.56
C LEU A 310 5.96 9.65 -0.81
N SER A 311 6.52 8.79 0.04
CA SER A 311 5.75 7.75 0.74
C SER A 311 4.76 8.37 1.72
N VAL A 312 5.22 9.31 2.56
CA VAL A 312 4.41 10.00 3.57
C VAL A 312 3.30 10.84 2.93
N ALA A 313 3.57 11.48 1.79
CA ALA A 313 2.60 12.34 1.12
C ALA A 313 1.55 11.58 0.28
N THR A 314 1.84 10.36 -0.17
CA THR A 314 0.99 9.66 -1.15
C THR A 314 0.40 8.35 -0.69
N LEU A 315 0.90 7.76 0.39
CA LEU A 315 0.48 6.43 0.84
C LEU A 315 -0.27 6.52 2.17
N ASN A 316 -1.29 5.67 2.30
CA ASN A 316 -2.08 5.55 3.51
C ASN A 316 -1.17 5.17 4.69
N PRO A 317 -1.17 5.90 5.82
CA PRO A 317 -0.32 5.59 6.97
C PRO A 317 -0.48 4.17 7.51
N GLN A 318 -1.67 3.57 7.36
CA GLN A 318 -1.86 2.18 7.77
C GLN A 318 -1.00 1.21 6.95
N THR A 319 -0.67 1.54 5.70
CA THR A 319 0.21 0.74 4.84
C THR A 319 1.70 0.92 5.12
N ALA A 320 2.08 1.90 5.95
CA ALA A 320 3.45 2.30 6.15
C ALA A 320 4.40 1.16 6.58
N PRO A 321 4.05 0.28 7.56
CA PRO A 321 4.96 -0.81 7.94
C PRO A 321 5.33 -1.76 6.81
N ARG A 322 4.47 -1.88 5.79
CA ARG A 322 4.74 -2.68 4.59
C ARG A 322 5.46 -1.88 3.50
N TYR A 323 4.97 -0.68 3.18
CA TYR A 323 5.51 0.09 2.05
C TYR A 323 6.80 0.85 2.37
N ALA A 324 7.14 1.02 3.65
CA ALA A 324 8.37 1.66 4.09
C ALA A 324 9.59 0.74 4.06
N LEU A 325 9.49 -0.53 3.67
CA LEU A 325 10.60 -1.51 3.71
C LEU A 325 11.96 -0.95 3.23
N PRO A 326 12.06 -0.29 2.06
CA PRO A 326 13.32 0.32 1.62
C PRO A 326 13.70 1.55 2.48
N LEU A 327 12.72 2.38 2.85
CA LEU A 327 12.92 3.58 3.67
C LEU A 327 13.52 3.25 5.05
N LEU A 328 13.08 2.14 5.66
CA LEU A 328 13.54 1.70 6.98
C LEU A 328 15.03 1.37 7.02
N ALA A 329 15.70 1.22 5.86
CA ALA A 329 17.14 1.02 5.78
C ALA A 329 17.95 2.28 6.13
N ALA A 330 17.35 3.48 6.10
CA ALA A 330 18.04 4.73 6.41
C ALA A 330 18.65 4.73 7.83
N ALA A 331 17.89 4.26 8.83
CA ALA A 331 18.36 4.18 10.22
C ALA A 331 19.54 3.20 10.40
N PRO A 332 19.43 1.92 9.98
CA PRO A 332 20.53 0.97 10.07
C PRO A 332 21.79 1.40 9.31
N LEU A 333 21.65 2.01 8.12
CA LEU A 333 22.79 2.52 7.36
C LEU A 333 23.51 3.66 8.09
N ALA A 334 22.77 4.65 8.57
CA ALA A 334 23.34 5.77 9.33
C ALA A 334 24.05 5.27 10.59
N ALA A 335 23.40 4.37 11.36
CA ALA A 335 23.98 3.78 12.55
C ALA A 335 25.27 2.99 12.24
N GLY A 336 25.30 2.22 11.14
CA GLY A 336 26.48 1.44 10.73
C GLY A 336 27.66 2.31 10.31
N LEU A 337 27.39 3.45 9.67
CA LEU A 337 28.41 4.43 9.36
C LEU A 337 29.00 5.05 10.64
N GLY A 338 28.15 5.41 11.61
CA GLY A 338 28.60 5.87 12.94
C GLY A 338 29.45 4.82 13.66
N LEU A 339 29.02 3.56 13.62
CA LEU A 339 29.74 2.43 14.21
C LEU A 339 31.14 2.26 13.61
N THR A 340 31.31 2.55 12.32
CA THR A 340 32.61 2.51 11.64
C THR A 340 33.61 3.47 12.28
N VAL A 341 33.14 4.67 12.66
CA VAL A 341 33.97 5.68 13.34
C VAL A 341 34.23 5.28 14.80
N LEU A 342 33.19 4.84 15.52
CA LEU A 342 33.30 4.50 16.93
C LEU A 342 34.21 3.29 17.18
N ARG A 343 34.20 2.31 16.28
CA ARG A 343 35.01 1.10 16.42
C ARG A 343 36.51 1.37 16.45
N VAL A 344 36.96 2.44 15.78
CA VAL A 344 38.37 2.86 15.81
C VAL A 344 38.79 3.31 17.21
N ARG A 345 37.84 3.88 17.98
CA ARG A 345 38.10 4.48 19.30
C ARG A 345 37.74 3.57 20.47
N ALA A 346 36.71 2.73 20.31
CA ALA A 346 36.14 1.96 21.41
C ALA A 346 35.51 0.65 20.89
N HIS A 347 36.35 -0.27 20.38
CA HIS A 347 35.89 -1.50 19.69
C HIS A 347 34.93 -2.37 20.51
N LEU A 348 35.29 -2.74 21.75
CA LEU A 348 34.48 -3.63 22.58
C LEU A 348 33.10 -3.05 22.94
N PRO A 349 32.99 -1.82 23.51
CA PRO A 349 31.68 -1.25 23.83
C PRO A 349 30.85 -0.97 22.57
N ALA A 350 31.49 -0.61 21.45
CA ALA A 350 30.81 -0.44 20.17
C ALA A 350 30.19 -1.76 19.67
N ALA A 351 30.93 -2.88 19.76
CA ALA A 351 30.42 -4.20 19.39
C ALA A 351 29.31 -4.69 20.32
N ALA A 352 29.44 -4.45 21.64
CA ALA A 352 28.42 -4.78 22.62
C ALA A 352 27.13 -3.98 22.39
N GLY A 353 27.24 -2.66 22.19
CA GLY A 353 26.09 -1.80 21.90
C GLY A 353 25.40 -2.15 20.57
N ALA A 354 26.18 -2.48 19.54
CA ALA A 354 25.66 -2.96 18.26
C ALA A 354 24.90 -4.29 18.38
N THR A 355 25.37 -5.20 19.23
CA THR A 355 24.73 -6.49 19.52
C THR A 355 23.46 -6.30 20.35
N ALA A 356 23.52 -5.45 21.37
CA ALA A 356 22.35 -5.08 22.18
C ALA A 356 21.26 -4.44 21.31
N LEU A 357 21.62 -3.52 20.40
CA LEU A 357 20.65 -2.88 19.50
C LEU A 357 19.96 -3.89 18.58
N LEU A 358 20.70 -4.86 18.03
CA LEU A 358 20.10 -5.97 17.27
C LEU A 358 19.08 -6.74 18.11
N ALA A 359 19.44 -7.10 19.34
CA ALA A 359 18.55 -7.83 20.24
C ALA A 359 17.30 -7.00 20.62
N PHE A 360 17.46 -5.72 20.96
CA PHE A 360 16.35 -4.83 21.32
C PHE A 360 15.38 -4.58 20.17
N VAL A 361 15.83 -4.61 18.92
CA VAL A 361 14.96 -4.49 17.75
C VAL A 361 14.30 -5.83 17.39
N ALA A 362 15.04 -6.94 17.47
CA ALA A 362 14.56 -8.24 17.03
C ALA A 362 13.62 -8.93 18.04
N LEU A 363 14.03 -9.00 19.32
CA LEU A 363 13.37 -9.85 20.32
C LEU A 363 11.90 -9.51 20.58
N PRO A 364 11.48 -8.23 20.66
CA PRO A 364 10.07 -7.90 20.91
C PRO A 364 9.11 -8.38 19.83
N ALA A 365 9.61 -8.61 18.60
CA ALA A 365 8.78 -9.08 17.50
C ALA A 365 8.69 -10.60 17.40
N VAL A 366 9.57 -11.35 18.05
CA VAL A 366 9.62 -12.82 17.94
C VAL A 366 8.27 -13.47 18.24
N PRO A 367 7.53 -13.11 19.31
CA PRO A 367 6.23 -13.73 19.59
C PRO A 367 5.22 -13.53 18.45
N ALA A 368 5.14 -12.31 17.91
CA ALA A 368 4.22 -11.96 16.83
C ALA A 368 4.56 -12.68 15.52
N ILE A 369 5.86 -12.75 15.18
CA ILE A 369 6.31 -13.45 13.97
C ILE A 369 6.09 -14.96 14.09
N VAL A 370 6.38 -15.54 15.25
CA VAL A 370 6.18 -16.98 15.51
C VAL A 370 4.70 -17.33 15.47
N GLU A 371 3.84 -16.47 16.02
CA GLU A 371 2.39 -16.65 15.95
C GLU A 371 1.91 -16.69 14.50
N VAL A 372 2.26 -15.70 13.68
CA VAL A 372 1.87 -15.66 12.26
C VAL A 372 2.44 -16.84 11.47
N ALA A 373 3.61 -17.37 11.85
CA ALA A 373 4.23 -18.50 11.18
C ALA A 373 3.61 -19.86 11.54
N ARG A 374 2.93 -19.97 12.70
CA ARG A 374 2.45 -21.25 13.24
C ARG A 374 0.94 -21.36 13.36
N THR A 375 0.25 -20.23 13.38
CA THR A 375 -1.20 -20.17 13.51
C THR A 375 -1.80 -19.86 12.14
N PRO A 376 -2.81 -20.62 11.67
CA PRO A 376 -3.51 -20.28 10.44
C PRO A 376 -4.05 -18.86 10.49
N SER A 377 -3.91 -18.09 9.40
CA SER A 377 -4.37 -16.71 9.44
C SER A 377 -5.89 -16.62 9.68
N PRO A 378 -6.39 -15.57 10.36
CA PRO A 378 -7.80 -15.45 10.69
C PRO A 378 -8.75 -15.60 9.47
N PRO A 379 -8.45 -15.03 8.29
CA PRO A 379 -9.24 -15.29 7.09
C PRO A 379 -9.21 -16.77 6.67
N VAL A 380 -8.04 -17.41 6.63
CA VAL A 380 -7.91 -18.81 6.20
C VAL A 380 -8.64 -19.75 7.15
N ALA A 381 -8.49 -19.53 8.46
CA ALA A 381 -9.19 -20.30 9.49
C ALA A 381 -10.72 -20.15 9.40
N ALA A 382 -11.21 -18.92 9.20
CA ALA A 382 -12.64 -18.67 9.02
C ALA A 382 -13.19 -19.33 7.74
N MET A 383 -12.47 -19.21 6.61
CA MET A 383 -12.89 -19.85 5.36
C MET A 383 -12.88 -21.38 5.49
N ALA A 384 -11.89 -21.96 6.18
CA ALA A 384 -11.85 -23.40 6.45
C ALA A 384 -13.05 -23.86 7.28
N ALA A 385 -13.43 -23.09 8.30
CA ALA A 385 -14.62 -23.38 9.11
C ALA A 385 -15.90 -23.33 8.29
N LEU A 386 -16.08 -22.30 7.44
CA LEU A 386 -17.24 -22.20 6.54
C LEU A 386 -17.35 -23.37 5.55
N ARG A 387 -16.22 -24.01 5.19
CA ARG A 387 -16.19 -25.17 4.29
C ARG A 387 -16.47 -26.51 4.97
N ALA A 388 -16.18 -26.65 6.26
CA ALA A 388 -16.09 -27.96 6.91
C ALA A 388 -17.01 -28.12 8.13
N ALA A 389 -17.46 -27.03 8.74
CA ALA A 389 -18.20 -27.10 9.99
C ALA A 389 -19.70 -27.42 9.76
N PRO A 390 -20.24 -28.52 10.32
CA PRO A 390 -21.63 -28.93 10.07
C PRO A 390 -22.69 -27.88 10.42
N ASP A 391 -22.44 -27.08 11.46
CA ASP A 391 -23.29 -25.98 11.93
C ASP A 391 -23.27 -24.72 11.04
N LEU A 392 -22.30 -24.63 10.12
CA LEU A 392 -22.15 -23.51 9.20
C LEU A 392 -22.51 -23.86 7.74
N LEU A 393 -22.41 -25.15 7.38
CA LEU A 393 -22.57 -25.63 6.02
C LEU A 393 -23.95 -25.31 5.42
N GLY A 394 -23.96 -24.87 4.17
CA GLY A 394 -25.17 -24.62 3.37
C GLY A 394 -25.98 -23.38 3.78
N ARG A 395 -25.56 -22.64 4.81
CA ARG A 395 -26.27 -21.44 5.27
C ARG A 395 -25.99 -20.24 4.35
N PRO A 396 -26.97 -19.32 4.18
CA PRO A 396 -26.75 -18.07 3.43
C PRO A 396 -25.60 -17.26 4.02
N LEU A 397 -24.71 -16.74 3.18
CA LEU A 397 -23.52 -15.98 3.60
C LEU A 397 -23.61 -14.51 3.19
N LEU A 398 -23.39 -13.63 4.17
CA LEU A 398 -23.16 -12.21 3.98
C LEU A 398 -21.72 -11.88 4.37
N VAL A 399 -20.95 -11.24 3.50
CA VAL A 399 -19.51 -11.05 3.72
C VAL A 399 -19.10 -9.60 3.56
N ALA A 400 -18.25 -9.13 4.48
CA ALA A 400 -17.67 -7.80 4.40
C ALA A 400 -16.83 -7.65 3.10
N PRO A 401 -16.92 -6.51 2.39
CA PRO A 401 -16.21 -6.25 1.13
C PRO A 401 -14.71 -6.63 1.15
N ALA A 402 -14.02 -6.34 2.24
CA ALA A 402 -12.58 -6.60 2.34
C ALA A 402 -12.24 -8.10 2.40
N LEU A 403 -13.18 -8.98 2.72
CA LEU A 403 -12.98 -10.43 2.73
C LEU A 403 -13.37 -11.10 1.40
N TYR A 404 -13.83 -10.33 0.40
CA TYR A 404 -14.30 -10.86 -0.88
C TYR A 404 -13.26 -11.78 -1.56
N VAL A 405 -12.00 -11.34 -1.73
CA VAL A 405 -11.00 -12.20 -2.40
C VAL A 405 -10.68 -13.45 -1.58
N HIS A 406 -10.66 -13.38 -0.24
CA HIS A 406 -10.47 -14.57 0.61
C HIS A 406 -11.62 -15.56 0.42
N LEU A 407 -12.86 -15.06 0.38
CA LEU A 407 -14.03 -15.89 0.15
C LEU A 407 -14.08 -16.45 -1.28
N ALA A 408 -13.71 -15.67 -2.29
CA ALA A 408 -13.67 -16.11 -3.67
C ALA A 408 -12.59 -17.17 -3.91
N ALA A 409 -11.43 -17.03 -3.27
CA ALA A 409 -10.29 -17.93 -3.45
C ALA A 409 -10.36 -19.17 -2.54
N LEU A 410 -10.87 -19.01 -1.31
CA LEU A 410 -10.82 -20.04 -0.27
C LEU A 410 -12.20 -20.39 0.30
N GLY A 411 -13.24 -19.61 0.06
CA GLY A 411 -14.56 -19.84 0.65
C GLY A 411 -15.26 -21.12 0.18
N PRO A 412 -16.38 -21.48 0.82
CA PRO A 412 -17.25 -22.56 0.35
C PRO A 412 -17.92 -22.23 -0.99
N ALA A 413 -18.25 -23.27 -1.76
CA ALA A 413 -18.99 -23.16 -3.02
C ALA A 413 -20.51 -22.92 -2.80
N VAL A 414 -20.84 -21.89 -2.01
CA VAL A 414 -22.22 -21.44 -1.76
C VAL A 414 -22.42 -20.03 -2.30
N LYS A 415 -23.66 -19.67 -2.61
CA LYS A 415 -24.00 -18.29 -2.95
C LYS A 415 -23.78 -17.42 -1.70
N TRP A 416 -23.05 -16.33 -1.90
CA TRP A 416 -22.81 -15.32 -0.90
C TRP A 416 -23.16 -13.96 -1.48
N GLN A 417 -23.46 -13.01 -0.60
CA GLN A 417 -23.73 -11.64 -0.96
C GLN A 417 -22.76 -10.73 -0.22
N GLU A 418 -22.20 -9.76 -0.93
CA GLU A 418 -21.38 -8.73 -0.31
C GLU A 418 -22.27 -7.80 0.52
N LEU A 419 -21.78 -7.42 1.70
CA LEU A 419 -22.39 -6.34 2.47
C LEU A 419 -22.13 -5.02 1.75
N GLU A 420 -23.05 -4.64 0.85
CA GLU A 420 -22.99 -3.35 0.15
C GLU A 420 -22.92 -2.20 1.16
N ARG A 421 -21.88 -1.37 1.06
CA ARG A 421 -21.67 -0.24 1.97
C ARG A 421 -22.83 0.75 1.88
N GLY A 422 -23.54 0.93 2.99
CA GLY A 422 -24.56 1.97 3.12
C GLY A 422 -25.94 1.60 2.55
N ARG A 423 -26.19 0.32 2.22
CA ARG A 423 -27.53 -0.17 1.89
C ARG A 423 -27.96 -1.25 2.88
N PRO A 424 -29.15 -1.17 3.52
CA PRO A 424 -29.62 -2.22 4.41
C PRO A 424 -29.68 -3.58 3.68
N VAL A 425 -28.99 -4.60 4.21
CA VAL A 425 -28.99 -5.96 3.67
C VAL A 425 -29.79 -6.83 4.63
N VAL A 426 -31.00 -7.21 4.25
CA VAL A 426 -31.84 -8.06 5.11
C VAL A 426 -31.21 -9.45 5.20
N ALA A 427 -30.56 -9.73 6.33
CA ALA A 427 -30.06 -11.05 6.66
C ALA A 427 -31.21 -11.93 7.16
N PRO A 428 -31.60 -13.01 6.46
CA PRO A 428 -32.61 -13.91 6.97
C PRO A 428 -32.14 -14.50 8.31
N PRO A 429 -33.05 -14.82 9.24
CA PRO A 429 -32.70 -15.52 10.48
C PRO A 429 -31.88 -16.77 10.17
N GLY A 430 -30.77 -16.96 10.88
CA GLY A 430 -29.85 -18.06 10.62
C GLY A 430 -28.90 -17.85 9.44
N ALA A 431 -28.92 -16.71 8.74
CA ALA A 431 -27.82 -16.34 7.86
C ALA A 431 -26.52 -16.11 8.65
N LEU A 432 -25.41 -16.44 8.01
CA LEU A 432 -24.08 -16.16 8.55
C LEU A 432 -23.58 -14.82 8.01
N VAL A 433 -22.96 -14.05 8.90
CA VAL A 433 -22.29 -12.80 8.54
C VAL A 433 -20.82 -12.95 8.83
N VAL A 434 -19.94 -12.55 7.91
CA VAL A 434 -18.50 -12.66 8.09
C VAL A 434 -17.87 -11.27 8.01
N THR A 435 -17.29 -10.81 9.10
CA THR A 435 -16.62 -9.50 9.20
C THR A 435 -15.17 -9.66 9.62
N HIS A 436 -14.37 -8.61 9.41
CA HIS A 436 -12.99 -8.55 9.89
C HIS A 436 -12.80 -7.31 10.78
N ASP A 437 -11.94 -7.42 11.80
CA ASP A 437 -11.48 -6.33 12.67
C ASP A 437 -12.58 -5.42 13.26
N SER A 438 -13.82 -5.92 13.30
CA SER A 438 -15.00 -5.14 13.67
C SER A 438 -16.06 -6.05 14.28
N GLY A 439 -16.67 -5.53 15.35
CA GLY A 439 -17.79 -6.16 16.05
C GLY A 439 -19.13 -5.60 15.60
N SER A 440 -20.20 -6.36 15.81
CA SER A 440 -21.58 -5.87 15.72
C SER A 440 -22.33 -6.26 17.00
N PRO A 441 -22.99 -5.31 17.70
CA PRO A 441 -23.79 -5.63 18.89
C PRO A 441 -25.10 -6.35 18.53
N ASP A 442 -25.55 -6.23 17.28
CA ASP A 442 -26.85 -6.76 16.81
C ASP A 442 -26.74 -8.21 16.30
N LEU A 443 -25.53 -8.78 16.29
CA LEU A 443 -25.26 -10.12 15.77
C LEU A 443 -24.67 -10.98 16.88
N ARG A 444 -25.08 -12.25 16.90
CA ARG A 444 -24.52 -13.22 17.84
C ARG A 444 -23.21 -13.78 17.28
N PRO A 445 -22.06 -13.61 17.96
CA PRO A 445 -20.81 -14.22 17.49
C PRO A 445 -20.90 -15.74 17.63
N LEU A 446 -20.67 -16.48 16.54
CA LEU A 446 -20.55 -17.94 16.56
C LEU A 446 -19.09 -18.36 16.73
N ARG A 447 -18.18 -17.74 15.96
CA ARG A 447 -16.75 -18.08 15.97
C ARG A 447 -15.93 -16.83 15.74
N ILE A 448 -14.86 -16.66 16.52
CA ILE A 448 -13.90 -15.56 16.38
C ILE A 448 -12.54 -16.19 16.14
N TYR A 449 -11.93 -15.86 15.02
CA TYR A 449 -10.54 -16.18 14.69
C TYR A 449 -9.74 -14.91 14.83
N ARG A 450 -8.65 -14.93 15.57
CA ARG A 450 -7.80 -13.75 15.73
C ARG A 450 -6.38 -14.13 16.03
N TYR A 451 -5.46 -13.23 15.69
CA TYR A 451 -4.17 -13.21 16.33
C TYR A 451 -4.27 -12.53 17.69
N GLU A 452 -3.53 -13.04 18.67
CA GLU A 452 -3.44 -12.55 20.03
C GLU A 452 -2.38 -11.45 20.17
N SER A 453 -1.34 -11.43 19.32
CA SER A 453 -0.30 -10.41 19.41
C SER A 453 -0.75 -9.03 18.93
N GLU A 454 -0.91 -8.10 19.86
CA GLU A 454 -1.15 -6.67 19.57
C GLU A 454 -0.03 -6.01 18.75
N ALA A 455 1.19 -6.55 18.80
CA ALA A 455 2.31 -6.03 18.03
C ALA A 455 2.03 -6.08 16.52
N LEU A 456 1.20 -7.03 16.05
CA LEU A 456 0.81 -7.14 14.65
C LEU A 456 0.03 -5.92 14.16
N GLY A 457 -0.75 -5.25 15.01
CA GLY A 457 -1.39 -3.97 14.64
C GLY A 457 -0.39 -2.87 14.29
N ARG A 458 0.80 -2.91 14.92
CA ARG A 458 1.89 -1.96 14.65
C ARG A 458 2.71 -2.37 13.43
N ILE A 459 3.18 -3.62 13.37
CA ILE A 459 4.17 -4.04 12.36
C ILE A 459 3.56 -4.48 11.02
N SER A 460 2.24 -4.66 10.96
CA SER A 460 1.47 -4.97 9.74
C SER A 460 0.60 -3.79 9.30
N ARG A 461 -0.28 -4.00 8.33
CA ARG A 461 -1.31 -3.02 7.92
C ARG A 461 -2.44 -2.86 8.93
N GLY A 462 -2.45 -3.67 9.99
CA GLY A 462 -3.53 -3.69 10.98
C GLY A 462 -4.86 -4.17 10.40
N ARG A 463 -4.81 -5.04 9.39
CA ARG A 463 -5.99 -5.63 8.72
C ARG A 463 -6.00 -7.13 8.86
N TYR A 464 -7.20 -7.69 8.91
CA TYR A 464 -7.47 -9.11 9.03
C TYR A 464 -6.80 -9.73 10.26
N LEU A 465 -6.62 -8.95 11.33
CA LEU A 465 -6.10 -9.42 12.61
C LEU A 465 -7.13 -10.30 13.32
N SER A 466 -8.41 -10.06 13.01
CA SER A 466 -9.50 -10.93 13.41
C SER A 466 -10.53 -11.08 12.30
N VAL A 467 -11.16 -12.26 12.24
CA VAL A 467 -12.33 -12.55 11.42
C VAL A 467 -13.37 -13.22 12.30
N THR A 468 -14.59 -12.69 12.28
CA THR A 468 -15.70 -13.20 13.08
C THR A 468 -16.80 -13.70 12.16
N ILE A 469 -17.27 -14.92 12.45
CA ILE A 469 -18.49 -15.49 11.87
C ILE A 469 -19.61 -15.26 12.87
N TRP A 470 -20.63 -14.55 12.44
CA TRP A 470 -21.81 -14.20 13.22
C TRP A 470 -23.05 -14.92 12.71
N GLU A 471 -24.07 -14.99 13.54
CA GLU A 471 -25.42 -15.44 13.21
C GLU A 471 -26.41 -14.28 13.30
N SER A 472 -27.26 -14.14 12.29
CA SER A 472 -28.42 -13.23 12.30
C SER A 472 -29.55 -13.83 13.14
N THR A 473 -30.00 -13.13 14.19
CA THR A 473 -30.96 -13.62 15.21
C THR A 473 -32.42 -13.18 15.00
N ALA A 474 -32.77 -12.70 13.79
CA ALA A 474 -34.07 -12.14 13.37
C ALA A 474 -34.22 -10.62 13.57
N ALA A 475 -33.55 -9.86 12.69
CA ALA A 475 -33.88 -8.47 12.39
C ALA A 475 -33.34 -8.12 11.00
N PRO A 476 -33.94 -7.18 10.25
CA PRO A 476 -33.31 -6.66 9.04
C PRO A 476 -31.97 -6.04 9.42
N MET A 477 -30.88 -6.69 8.99
CA MET A 477 -29.55 -6.10 9.08
C MET A 477 -29.53 -4.83 8.24
N ARG A 478 -29.69 -3.67 8.88
CA ARG A 478 -29.34 -2.41 8.22
C ARG A 478 -27.82 -2.44 8.07
N SER A 479 -27.33 -2.85 6.90
CA SER A 479 -25.91 -2.81 6.60
C SER A 479 -25.39 -1.44 7.02
N ARG A 480 -24.42 -1.50 7.90
CA ARG A 480 -23.45 -0.45 8.08
C ARG A 480 -22.11 -1.14 8.00
N THR A 481 -21.20 -0.53 7.26
CA THR A 481 -19.93 -0.21 7.91
C THR A 481 -20.06 1.23 8.34
N PHE A 482 -20.08 1.44 9.66
CA PHE A 482 -19.46 2.57 10.33
C PHE A 482 -19.40 3.89 9.53
N LYS A 483 -20.55 4.54 9.39
CA LYS A 483 -20.82 5.98 9.49
C LYS A 483 -22.30 6.12 9.91
N TRP A 484 -22.62 6.90 10.94
CA TRP A 484 -24.02 6.97 11.42
C TRP A 484 -24.91 7.62 10.35
N THR A 485 -26.03 6.98 10.02
CA THR A 485 -27.05 7.55 9.12
C THR A 485 -27.76 8.66 9.88
N ASP A 486 -27.61 9.88 9.38
CA ASP A 486 -28.16 11.08 9.99
C ASP A 486 -29.24 11.64 9.05
N PRO A 487 -30.54 11.39 9.31
CA PRO A 487 -31.61 11.98 8.50
C PRO A 487 -31.68 13.51 8.62
N GLU A 488 -31.03 14.08 9.64
CA GLU A 488 -30.90 15.51 9.88
C GLU A 488 -29.63 16.11 9.27
N LEU A 489 -28.78 15.31 8.60
CA LEU A 489 -27.58 15.81 7.93
C LEU A 489 -27.97 16.90 6.94
N LEU A 490 -27.53 18.11 7.23
CA LEU A 490 -27.95 19.31 6.52
C LEU A 490 -27.57 19.25 5.04
N SER A 491 -28.59 18.96 4.24
CA SER A 491 -28.51 18.76 2.80
C SER A 491 -29.89 18.88 2.15
N SER A 492 -29.91 19.30 0.89
CA SER A 492 -31.09 19.49 0.05
C SER A 492 -30.80 19.12 -1.40
N VAL A 493 -31.82 18.62 -2.08
CA VAL A 493 -31.92 18.58 -3.53
C VAL A 493 -32.99 19.59 -3.90
N ASP A 494 -32.61 20.65 -4.60
CA ASP A 494 -33.53 21.73 -4.96
C ASP A 494 -34.12 21.47 -6.34
N ASP A 495 -33.28 21.08 -7.30
CA ASP A 495 -33.68 20.72 -8.67
C ASP A 495 -33.17 19.32 -9.08
N PRO A 496 -33.95 18.55 -9.85
CA PRO A 496 -35.30 18.86 -10.31
C PRO A 496 -36.32 18.94 -9.15
N ALA A 497 -37.28 19.85 -9.27
CA ALA A 497 -38.42 19.88 -8.36
C ALA A 497 -39.22 18.57 -8.49
N GLY A 498 -39.89 18.15 -7.41
CA GLY A 498 -40.79 16.99 -7.48
C GLY A 498 -41.83 17.21 -8.57
N THR A 499 -42.02 16.19 -9.41
CA THR A 499 -42.87 16.17 -10.62
C THR A 499 -42.51 17.18 -11.70
N ALA A 500 -41.29 17.74 -11.69
CA ALA A 500 -40.83 18.66 -12.73
C ALA A 500 -40.60 17.95 -14.06
N VAL A 501 -40.93 18.63 -15.16
CA VAL A 501 -40.52 18.25 -16.50
C VAL A 501 -39.23 19.00 -16.83
N VAL A 502 -38.15 18.29 -17.09
CA VAL A 502 -36.81 18.85 -17.36
C VAL A 502 -36.27 18.33 -18.69
N THR A 503 -35.48 19.13 -19.38
CA THR A 503 -34.87 18.76 -20.67
C THR A 503 -33.43 18.32 -20.45
N ALA A 504 -32.97 17.30 -21.18
CA ALA A 504 -31.54 16.96 -21.21
C ALA A 504 -30.69 18.14 -21.75
N PRO A 505 -29.43 18.33 -21.31
CA PRO A 505 -28.72 17.61 -20.25
C PRO A 505 -29.31 17.88 -18.86
N LEU A 506 -29.46 16.81 -18.05
CA LEU A 506 -30.01 16.95 -16.70
C LEU A 506 -29.04 17.74 -15.82
N ARG A 507 -29.58 18.71 -15.09
CA ARG A 507 -28.86 19.41 -14.02
C ARG A 507 -29.53 19.11 -12.68
N VAL A 508 -28.78 18.54 -11.76
CA VAL A 508 -29.21 18.34 -10.37
C VAL A 508 -28.48 19.36 -9.51
N ARG A 509 -29.21 20.17 -8.75
CA ARG A 509 -28.58 21.14 -7.84
C ARG A 509 -29.25 21.16 -6.48
N GLY A 510 -28.49 21.59 -5.49
CA GLY A 510 -28.96 21.74 -4.12
C GLY A 510 -27.88 22.33 -3.23
N TRP A 511 -27.94 21.99 -1.95
CA TRP A 511 -26.91 22.36 -0.99
C TRP A 511 -26.63 21.24 -0.01
N CYS A 512 -25.43 21.19 0.55
CA CYS A 512 -25.08 20.26 1.61
C CYS A 512 -23.84 20.73 2.37
N GLN A 513 -23.97 20.90 3.70
CA GLN A 513 -22.91 21.37 4.58
C GLN A 513 -23.29 21.15 6.05
N GLU A 514 -22.34 20.72 6.89
CA GLU A 514 -22.58 20.55 8.34
C GLU A 514 -22.66 21.90 9.06
N ARG A 515 -23.24 21.87 10.27
CA ARG A 515 -23.15 23.01 11.20
C ARG A 515 -21.67 23.34 11.47
N GLY A 516 -21.31 24.62 11.46
CA GLY A 516 -19.94 25.09 11.63
C GLY A 516 -19.05 24.94 10.39
N GLY A 517 -19.60 24.65 9.21
CA GLY A 517 -18.86 24.64 7.94
C GLY A 517 -18.25 23.31 7.52
N GLY A 518 -18.59 22.20 8.21
CA GLY A 518 -18.08 20.88 7.86
C GLY A 518 -18.53 20.41 6.46
N LEU A 519 -17.63 19.74 5.74
CA LEU A 519 -17.87 19.37 4.34
C LEU A 519 -18.85 18.18 4.23
N VAL A 520 -19.92 18.39 3.48
CA VAL A 520 -20.83 17.34 3.01
C VAL A 520 -20.74 17.27 1.49
N ILE A 521 -20.62 16.07 0.92
CA ILE A 521 -20.41 15.86 -0.51
C ILE A 521 -21.57 15.00 -1.07
N PRO A 522 -22.16 15.35 -2.22
CA PRO A 522 -23.00 14.42 -2.97
C PRO A 522 -22.10 13.37 -3.63
N VAL A 523 -22.10 12.14 -3.12
CA VAL A 523 -21.19 11.07 -3.56
C VAL A 523 -21.83 10.12 -4.57
N GLU A 524 -23.16 10.10 -4.65
CA GLU A 524 -23.89 9.15 -5.50
C GLU A 524 -25.18 9.81 -5.99
N PHE A 525 -25.43 9.73 -7.29
CA PHE A 525 -26.70 10.08 -7.92
C PHE A 525 -27.29 8.80 -8.48
N ARG A 526 -28.50 8.46 -8.05
CA ARG A 526 -29.22 7.28 -8.54
C ARG A 526 -30.45 7.71 -9.31
N VAL A 527 -30.63 7.15 -10.49
CA VAL A 527 -31.82 7.32 -11.32
C VAL A 527 -32.42 5.95 -11.53
N ASP A 528 -33.65 5.77 -11.06
CA ASP A 528 -34.37 4.48 -11.06
C ASP A 528 -33.58 3.33 -10.41
N GLY A 529 -32.81 3.67 -9.36
CA GLY A 529 -31.97 2.73 -8.63
C GLY A 529 -30.60 2.44 -9.27
N ALA A 530 -30.35 2.89 -10.49
CA ALA A 530 -29.05 2.78 -11.16
C ALA A 530 -28.16 3.99 -10.83
N ILE A 531 -26.86 3.75 -10.57
CA ILE A 531 -25.90 4.82 -10.31
C ILE A 531 -25.55 5.52 -11.63
N VAL A 532 -25.75 6.83 -11.70
CA VAL A 532 -25.40 7.66 -12.85
C VAL A 532 -24.32 8.65 -12.43
N ALA A 533 -23.17 8.61 -13.09
CA ALA A 533 -22.08 9.54 -12.81
C ALA A 533 -22.30 10.87 -13.54
N PRO A 534 -22.23 12.03 -12.87
CA PRO A 534 -22.24 13.31 -13.54
C PRO A 534 -20.91 13.54 -14.28
N GLU A 535 -20.97 14.21 -15.43
CA GLU A 535 -19.78 14.64 -16.18
C GLU A 535 -19.00 15.70 -15.41
N ARG A 536 -19.71 16.52 -14.63
CA ARG A 536 -19.13 17.62 -13.86
C ARG A 536 -19.96 17.92 -12.62
N ILE A 537 -19.27 18.20 -11.50
CA ILE A 537 -19.87 18.73 -10.27
C ILE A 537 -19.16 20.02 -9.87
N VAL A 538 -19.91 21.06 -9.51
CA VAL A 538 -19.38 22.36 -9.08
C VAL A 538 -19.97 22.73 -7.72
N ARG A 539 -19.17 23.36 -6.84
CA ARG A 539 -19.66 23.94 -5.58
C ARG A 539 -20.05 25.40 -5.80
N THR A 540 -21.17 25.83 -5.25
CA THR A 540 -21.73 27.18 -5.41
C THR A 540 -22.01 27.83 -4.06
N ALA A 541 -22.12 29.16 -4.04
CA ALA A 541 -22.47 29.91 -2.85
C ALA A 541 -23.99 29.81 -2.57
N ARG A 542 -24.36 29.70 -1.29
CA ARG A 542 -25.76 29.61 -0.84
C ARG A 542 -26.05 30.56 0.34
N PRO A 543 -26.04 31.88 0.09
CA PRO A 543 -26.31 32.87 1.13
C PRO A 543 -27.72 32.71 1.74
N ASP A 544 -28.66 32.18 0.97
CA ASP A 544 -30.01 31.83 1.41
C ASP A 544 -30.01 30.75 2.52
N VAL A 545 -29.10 29.78 2.45
CA VAL A 545 -28.95 28.75 3.48
C VAL A 545 -28.39 29.34 4.77
N ALA A 546 -27.42 30.25 4.69
CA ALA A 546 -26.90 30.94 5.87
C ALA A 546 -27.95 31.84 6.53
N ALA A 547 -28.84 32.45 5.73
CA ALA A 547 -29.95 33.23 6.27
C ALA A 547 -31.00 32.36 6.98
N ALA A 548 -31.29 31.16 6.44
CA ALA A 548 -32.29 30.26 7.00
C ALA A 548 -31.79 29.37 8.15
N ILE A 549 -30.50 29.00 8.13
CA ILE A 549 -29.86 28.13 9.14
C ILE A 549 -28.47 28.73 9.48
N PRO A 550 -28.42 29.78 10.33
CA PRO A 550 -27.18 30.50 10.64
C PRO A 550 -26.05 29.60 11.18
N GLU A 551 -26.39 28.50 11.82
CA GLU A 551 -25.43 27.56 12.41
C GLU A 551 -24.64 26.76 11.36
N VAL A 552 -25.00 26.81 10.07
CA VAL A 552 -24.22 26.22 8.97
C VAL A 552 -22.88 26.93 8.76
N GLY A 553 -22.75 28.20 9.18
CA GLY A 553 -21.51 28.98 9.04
C GLY A 553 -21.27 29.49 7.62
N ASP A 554 -20.02 29.44 7.14
CA ASP A 554 -19.65 29.96 5.81
C ASP A 554 -20.30 29.14 4.68
N THR A 555 -21.30 29.71 4.00
CA THR A 555 -22.02 29.06 2.90
C THR A 555 -21.49 29.42 1.51
N SER A 556 -20.29 30.00 1.40
CA SER A 556 -19.63 30.34 0.11
C SER A 556 -19.47 29.12 -0.82
N ARG A 557 -19.47 27.92 -0.25
CA ARG A 557 -19.36 26.65 -0.97
C ARG A 557 -20.43 25.63 -0.55
N ALA A 558 -21.52 26.02 0.10
CA ALA A 558 -22.52 25.08 0.59
C ALA A 558 -23.38 24.46 -0.54
N GLY A 559 -23.50 25.12 -1.68
CA GLY A 559 -24.25 24.63 -2.84
C GLY A 559 -23.48 23.61 -3.67
N TYR A 560 -24.21 22.78 -4.42
CA TYR A 560 -23.65 21.93 -5.46
C TYR A 560 -24.52 21.96 -6.72
N GLU A 561 -23.88 21.82 -7.88
CA GLU A 561 -24.53 21.59 -9.17
C GLU A 561 -23.83 20.44 -9.91
N ALA A 562 -24.57 19.39 -10.22
CA ALA A 562 -24.13 18.22 -10.99
C ALA A 562 -24.78 18.22 -12.38
N TYR A 563 -23.96 17.99 -13.40
CA TYR A 563 -24.33 18.03 -14.81
C TYR A 563 -24.19 16.65 -15.42
N PHE A 564 -25.25 16.15 -16.05
CA PHE A 564 -25.31 14.84 -16.67
C PHE A 564 -25.38 14.98 -18.19
N GLY A 565 -24.69 14.10 -18.91
CA GLY A 565 -24.70 14.09 -20.37
C GLY A 565 -26.10 13.89 -20.96
N ILE A 566 -26.27 14.26 -22.23
CA ILE A 566 -27.57 14.19 -22.92
C ILE A 566 -28.12 12.76 -22.96
N ASP A 567 -27.25 11.77 -23.12
CA ASP A 567 -27.61 10.35 -23.20
C ASP A 567 -27.42 9.60 -21.88
N ALA A 568 -27.12 10.31 -20.78
CA ALA A 568 -26.85 9.67 -19.49
C ALA A 568 -28.11 9.02 -18.89
N ILE A 569 -29.29 9.55 -19.22
CA ILE A 569 -30.59 9.10 -18.74
C ILE A 569 -31.55 9.11 -19.93
N PRO A 570 -32.28 8.01 -20.21
CA PRO A 570 -33.24 7.97 -21.31
C PRO A 570 -34.40 8.95 -21.06
N PRO A 571 -35.14 9.44 -22.07
CA PRO A 571 -36.35 10.21 -21.84
C PRO A 571 -37.44 9.37 -21.17
N GLY A 572 -38.16 9.94 -20.21
CA GLY A 572 -39.18 9.22 -19.44
C GLY A 572 -39.44 9.81 -18.06
N GLU A 573 -40.30 9.14 -17.29
CA GLU A 573 -40.47 9.41 -15.87
C GLU A 573 -39.38 8.67 -15.09
N HIS A 574 -38.74 9.38 -14.15
CA HIS A 574 -37.60 8.88 -13.38
C HIS A 574 -37.70 9.24 -11.92
N LEU A 575 -37.08 8.42 -11.08
CA LEU A 575 -36.88 8.66 -9.65
C LEU A 575 -35.42 9.00 -9.37
N LEU A 576 -35.15 10.21 -8.89
CA LEU A 576 -33.83 10.66 -8.46
C LEU A 576 -33.63 10.46 -6.96
N GLU A 577 -32.54 9.78 -6.58
CA GLU A 577 -31.99 9.79 -5.22
C GLU A 577 -30.59 10.39 -5.22
N VAL A 578 -30.29 11.22 -4.23
CA VAL A 578 -28.94 11.78 -4.02
C VAL A 578 -28.43 11.35 -2.66
N VAL A 579 -27.21 10.83 -2.63
CA VAL A 579 -26.54 10.42 -1.39
C VAL A 579 -25.52 11.47 -1.00
N PHE A 580 -25.64 11.97 0.22
CA PHE A 580 -24.75 12.92 0.85
C PHE A 580 -23.89 12.23 1.91
N GLU A 581 -22.59 12.50 1.92
CA GLU A 581 -21.65 11.92 2.89
C GLU A 581 -20.71 12.95 3.50
N THR A 582 -20.31 12.70 4.76
CA THR A 582 -19.26 13.41 5.49
C THR A 582 -18.15 12.43 5.89
N ALA A 583 -17.19 12.89 6.71
CA ALA A 583 -16.12 12.04 7.22
C ALA A 583 -16.61 10.87 8.10
N ASP A 584 -17.80 10.94 8.69
CA ASP A 584 -18.31 9.98 9.68
C ASP A 584 -19.83 9.71 9.61
N ARG A 585 -20.59 10.43 8.77
CA ARG A 585 -22.05 10.32 8.62
C ARG A 585 -22.49 10.26 7.15
N ARG A 586 -23.71 9.80 6.92
CA ARG A 586 -24.33 9.69 5.58
C ARG A 586 -25.83 10.00 5.63
N ARG A 587 -26.37 10.62 4.57
CA ARG A 587 -27.81 10.78 4.34
C ARG A 587 -28.18 10.41 2.91
N VAL A 588 -29.23 9.61 2.76
CA VAL A 588 -29.94 9.46 1.48
C VAL A 588 -31.06 10.47 1.49
N TYR A 589 -31.07 11.40 0.55
CA TYR A 589 -32.11 12.43 0.48
C TYR A 589 -33.42 11.83 -0.04
N PRO A 590 -34.61 12.27 0.44
CA PRO A 590 -35.88 11.76 -0.04
C PRO A 590 -35.97 11.78 -1.58
N PRO A 591 -36.43 10.67 -2.20
CA PRO A 591 -36.44 10.54 -3.65
C PRO A 591 -37.34 11.59 -4.30
N ARG A 592 -36.94 12.08 -5.48
CA ARG A 592 -37.72 13.04 -6.28
C ARG A 592 -38.10 12.44 -7.63
N ARG A 593 -39.40 12.43 -7.94
CA ARG A 593 -39.89 12.10 -9.29
C ARG A 593 -39.69 13.29 -10.22
N PHE A 594 -39.28 13.03 -11.45
CA PHE A 594 -39.19 14.04 -12.50
C PHE A 594 -39.39 13.37 -13.87
N THR A 595 -39.76 14.15 -14.89
CA THR A 595 -39.89 13.67 -16.27
C THR A 595 -38.78 14.29 -17.11
N LEU A 596 -37.92 13.46 -17.70
CA LEU A 596 -36.88 13.92 -18.63
C LEU A 596 -37.44 13.91 -20.06
N VAL A 597 -37.39 15.05 -20.73
CA VAL A 597 -37.73 15.17 -22.15
C VAL A 597 -36.47 15.32 -23.01
N ALA A 598 -36.47 14.65 -24.16
CA ALA A 598 -35.40 14.78 -25.13
C ALA A 598 -35.31 16.22 -25.67
N VAL A 599 -34.10 16.68 -25.97
CA VAL A 599 -33.92 17.91 -26.75
C VAL A 599 -34.48 17.68 -28.14
N ARG A 600 -35.63 18.31 -28.47
CA ARG A 600 -36.05 18.40 -29.87
C ARG A 600 -35.08 19.34 -30.59
N SER A 601 -34.24 18.79 -31.46
CA SER A 601 -33.55 19.62 -32.47
C SER A 601 -34.63 20.33 -33.31
N PRO A 602 -34.58 21.67 -33.48
CA PRO A 602 -35.46 22.34 -34.43
C PRO A 602 -35.00 21.94 -35.84
N GLY A 603 -35.63 20.92 -36.44
CA GLY A 603 -35.22 20.48 -37.78
C GLY A 603 -35.74 19.16 -38.35
N SER A 604 -36.74 18.50 -37.76
CA SER A 604 -37.40 17.37 -38.45
C SER A 604 -38.91 17.55 -38.46
N ALA A 605 -39.41 18.11 -39.57
CA ALA A 605 -40.81 18.06 -39.94
C ALA A 605 -41.21 16.60 -40.26
N PRO A 606 -42.46 16.20 -39.97
CA PRO A 606 -42.92 14.84 -40.22
C PRO A 606 -43.05 14.57 -41.72
N ARG A 607 -42.62 13.39 -42.15
CA ARG A 607 -43.11 12.75 -43.39
C ARG A 607 -44.28 11.85 -43.05
#